data_AF-A0AB40D6S9-F1
#
_entry.id   AF-A0AB40D6S9-F1
#
_cell.length_a   1.000
_cell.length_b   1.000
_cell.length_c   1.000
_cell.angle_alpha   90.00
_cell.angle_beta   90.00
_cell.angle_gamma   90.00
#
_symmetry.space_group_name_H-M   'P 1'
#
loop_
_entity.id
_entity.type
_entity.pdbx_description
1 polymer ?
#
loop_
_entity_poly.entity_id
_entity_poly.type
_entity_poly.pdbx_seq_one_letter_code
_entity_poly.pdbx_strand_id
1 'polypeptide(L)'
;MPSSTIEAIFSGDMCSKIRCFVWGLTKCLAQTASETFDTFDGSVGSDATKTTCFDGSVHPLTRYVKYLFGYIAGLLAERQKLGLLRKFCHFVASF
;
A
#
# COMPACT_ATOMS: atom_id res chain seq x y z
N MET A 1 -15.80 0.67 20.15
CA MET A 1 -16.28 0.34 18.80
C MET A 1 -15.15 -0.35 18.05
N PRO A 2 -15.25 -1.64 17.65
CA PRO A 2 -14.15 -2.32 16.98
C PRO A 2 -13.94 -1.73 15.57
N SER A 3 -12.71 -1.36 15.25
CA SER A 3 -12.35 -0.36 14.23
C SER A 3 -12.18 -0.91 12.79
N SER A 4 -12.56 -2.15 12.47
CA SER A 4 -12.44 -2.68 11.10
C SER A 4 -13.57 -3.66 10.75
N THR A 5 -13.98 -3.68 9.47
CA THR A 5 -15.07 -4.55 8.97
C THR A 5 -14.84 -6.03 9.31
N ILE A 6 -13.58 -6.48 9.30
CA ILE A 6 -13.19 -7.85 9.67
C ILE A 6 -13.47 -8.11 11.16
N GLU A 7 -13.10 -7.19 12.06
CA GLU A 7 -13.36 -7.32 13.50
C GLU A 7 -14.86 -7.30 13.82
N ALA A 8 -15.65 -6.55 13.04
CA ALA A 8 -17.10 -6.49 13.19
C ALA A 8 -17.81 -7.77 12.69
N ILE A 9 -17.44 -8.27 11.49
CA ILE A 9 -18.04 -9.47 10.89
C ILE A 9 -17.65 -10.72 11.68
N PHE A 10 -16.37 -10.85 12.03
CA PHE A 10 -15.86 -12.01 12.73
C PHE A 10 -15.77 -11.75 14.23
N SER A 11 -16.81 -11.20 14.86
CA SER A 11 -16.80 -10.92 16.30
C SER A 11 -16.90 -12.20 17.15
N GLY A 12 -16.54 -12.11 18.44
CA GLY A 12 -16.63 -13.24 19.40
C GLY A 12 -15.45 -14.23 19.36
N ASP A 13 -15.31 -15.04 20.41
CA ASP A 13 -14.11 -15.86 20.62
C ASP A 13 -13.97 -17.04 19.66
N MET A 14 -15.08 -17.57 19.14
CA MET A 14 -15.05 -18.68 18.16
C MET A 14 -14.39 -18.27 16.84
N CYS A 15 -14.51 -16.99 16.46
CA CYS A 15 -13.91 -16.44 15.24
C CYS A 15 -12.51 -15.87 15.46
N SER A 16 -11.94 -15.96 16.67
CA SER A 16 -10.62 -15.41 17.02
C SER A 16 -9.50 -15.93 16.11
N LYS A 17 -9.54 -17.22 15.73
CA LYS A 17 -8.57 -17.83 14.81
C LYS A 17 -8.57 -17.18 13.43
N ILE A 18 -9.73 -16.81 12.91
CA ILE A 18 -9.87 -16.15 11.61
C ILE A 18 -9.26 -14.74 11.68
N ARG A 19 -9.58 -13.99 12.74
CA ARG A 19 -9.03 -12.64 12.96
C ARG A 19 -7.50 -12.68 13.09
N CYS A 20 -6.96 -13.60 13.88
CA CYS A 20 -5.52 -13.81 14.01
C CYS A 20 -4.87 -14.20 12.67
N PHE A 21 -5.52 -15.05 11.87
CA PHE A 21 -5.00 -15.42 10.56
C PHE A 21 -4.95 -14.23 9.59
N VAL A 22 -6.04 -13.46 9.49
CA VAL A 22 -6.09 -12.24 8.65
C VAL A 22 -5.05 -11.21 9.11
N TRP A 23 -4.86 -11.05 10.42
CA TRP A 23 -3.82 -10.19 10.98
C TRP A 23 -2.42 -10.67 10.58
N GLY A 24 -2.14 -11.96 10.72
CA GLY A 24 -0.88 -12.58 10.31
C GLY A 24 -0.58 -12.39 8.83
N LEU A 25 -1.58 -12.58 7.97
CA LEU A 25 -1.46 -12.33 6.53
C LEU A 25 -1.21 -10.85 6.23
N THR A 26 -1.90 -9.95 6.90
CA THR A 26 -1.71 -8.49 6.73
C THR A 26 -0.30 -8.08 7.13
N LYS A 27 0.22 -8.65 8.22
CA LYS A 27 1.60 -8.41 8.68
C LYS A 27 2.62 -8.95 7.68
N CYS A 28 2.42 -10.18 7.20
CA CYS A 28 3.28 -10.80 6.19
C CYS A 28 3.32 -9.95 4.91
N LEU A 29 2.15 -9.53 4.40
CA LEU A 29 2.05 -8.68 3.22
C LEU A 29 2.78 -7.34 3.40
N ALA A 30 2.60 -6.69 4.55
CA ALA A 30 3.28 -5.43 4.86
C ALA A 30 4.80 -5.61 4.92
N GLN A 31 5.26 -6.72 5.52
CA GLN A 31 6.68 -7.05 5.59
C GLN A 31 7.26 -7.34 4.21
N THR A 32 6.63 -8.20 3.41
CA THR A 32 7.07 -8.50 2.04
C THR A 32 7.10 -7.25 1.16
N ALA A 33 6.13 -6.35 1.31
CA ALA A 33 6.14 -5.07 0.61
C ALA A 33 7.34 -4.20 1.04
N SER A 34 7.63 -4.11 2.34
CA SER A 34 8.80 -3.39 2.85
C SER A 34 10.11 -3.94 2.28
N GLU A 35 10.31 -5.27 2.38
CA GLU A 35 11.51 -5.95 1.88
C GLU A 35 11.68 -5.75 0.36
N THR A 36 10.57 -5.72 -0.38
CA THR A 36 10.56 -5.42 -1.82
C THR A 36 11.03 -3.99 -2.10
N PHE A 37 10.58 -3.01 -1.32
CA PHE A 37 11.02 -1.61 -1.46
C PHE A 37 12.49 -1.41 -1.04
N ASP A 38 12.93 -2.08 0.02
CA ASP A 38 14.33 -2.05 0.45
C ASP A 38 15.26 -2.65 -0.63
N THR A 39 14.82 -3.73 -1.28
CA THR A 39 15.55 -4.33 -2.41
C THR A 39 15.50 -3.46 -3.67
N PHE A 40 14.41 -2.71 -3.87
CA PHE A 40 14.25 -1.79 -4.99
C PHE A 40 15.27 -0.65 -4.97
N ASP A 41 15.56 -0.07 -3.80
CA ASP A 41 16.56 1.00 -3.65
C ASP A 41 17.96 0.55 -4.12
N GLY A 42 18.42 -0.61 -3.65
CA GLY A 42 19.72 -1.18 -4.03
C GLY A 42 19.81 -1.56 -5.51
N SER A 43 18.71 -2.04 -6.11
CA SER A 43 18.67 -2.41 -7.53
C SER A 43 18.62 -1.19 -8.45
N VAL A 44 17.90 -0.13 -8.08
CA VAL A 44 17.92 1.18 -8.78
C VAL A 44 19.32 1.78 -8.75
N GLY A 45 20.00 1.76 -7.61
CA GLY A 45 21.38 2.26 -7.48
C GLY A 45 22.36 1.54 -8.41
N SER A 46 22.22 0.22 -8.56
CA SER A 46 23.04 -0.56 -9.50
C SER A 46 22.74 -0.25 -10.97
N ASP A 47 21.49 -0.03 -11.34
CA ASP A 47 21.08 0.07 -12.75
C ASP A 47 21.33 1.47 -13.35
N ALA A 48 21.35 2.51 -12.52
CA ALA A 48 21.74 3.87 -12.90
C ALA A 48 23.17 3.97 -13.45
N THR A 49 24.05 3.01 -13.12
CA THR A 49 25.45 3.01 -13.58
C THR A 49 25.65 2.33 -14.93
N LYS A 50 24.64 1.64 -15.46
CA LYS A 50 24.75 0.80 -16.67
C LYS A 50 24.24 1.46 -17.95
N THR A 51 23.40 2.49 -17.84
CA THR A 51 22.78 3.14 -19.00
C THR A 51 23.11 4.62 -19.00
N THR A 52 23.90 5.10 -19.96
CA THR A 52 24.22 6.53 -20.07
C THR A 52 23.41 7.15 -21.20
N CYS A 53 22.58 8.15 -20.89
CA CYS A 53 21.96 9.01 -21.90
C CYS A 53 22.94 10.14 -22.26
N PHE A 54 23.57 10.03 -23.43
CA PHE A 54 24.59 10.99 -23.89
C PHE A 54 24.00 12.29 -24.49
N ASP A 55 22.69 12.30 -24.73
CA ASP A 55 21.94 13.31 -25.48
C ASP A 55 21.15 14.28 -24.58
N GLY A 56 21.30 14.17 -23.26
CA GLY A 56 20.53 14.97 -22.29
C GLY A 56 19.08 14.48 -22.08
N SER A 57 18.70 13.34 -22.65
CA SER A 57 17.39 12.72 -22.40
C SER A 57 17.25 12.21 -20.96
N VAL A 58 16.01 12.21 -20.46
CA VAL A 58 15.69 11.65 -19.13
C VAL A 58 15.96 10.15 -19.14
N HIS A 59 16.77 9.69 -18.19
CA HIS A 59 17.15 8.28 -18.07
C HIS A 59 15.90 7.39 -17.91
N PRO A 60 15.82 6.24 -18.62
CA PRO A 60 14.67 5.33 -18.56
C PRO A 60 14.28 4.92 -17.12
N LEU A 61 15.27 4.68 -16.27
CA LEU A 61 15.10 4.42 -14.83
C LEU A 61 14.36 5.56 -14.10
N THR A 62 14.70 6.83 -14.37
CA THR A 62 14.03 7.99 -13.77
C THR A 62 12.56 8.05 -14.18
N ARG A 63 12.25 7.72 -15.44
CA ARG A 63 10.88 7.62 -15.92
C ARG A 63 10.12 6.48 -15.21
N TYR A 64 10.75 5.32 -15.05
CA TYR A 64 10.16 4.17 -14.35
C TYR A 64 9.84 4.47 -12.88
N VAL A 65 10.78 5.05 -12.13
CA VAL A 65 10.58 5.44 -10.73
C VAL A 65 9.43 6.45 -10.59
N LYS A 66 9.31 7.41 -11.52
CA LYS A 66 8.19 8.37 -11.54
C LYS A 66 6.84 7.69 -11.72
N TYR A 67 6.75 6.70 -12.61
CA TYR A 67 5.52 5.92 -12.80
C TYR A 67 5.17 5.09 -11.56
N LEU A 68 6.16 4.42 -10.96
CA LEU A 68 5.98 3.64 -9.75
C LEU A 68 5.48 4.50 -8.58
N PHE A 69 6.09 5.67 -8.38
CA PHE A 69 5.66 6.62 -7.36
C PHE A 69 4.22 7.11 -7.58
N GLY A 70 3.86 7.44 -8.82
CA GLY A 70 2.49 7.85 -9.16
C GLY A 70 1.45 6.75 -8.87
N TYR A 71 1.78 5.50 -9.17
CA TYR A 71 0.94 4.34 -8.87
C TYR A 71 0.75 4.15 -7.36
N ILE A 72 1.83 4.19 -6.58
CA ILE A 72 1.80 4.05 -5.12
C ILE A 72 1.00 5.20 -4.48
N ALA A 73 1.22 6.44 -4.93
CA ALA A 73 0.48 7.60 -4.46
C ALA A 73 -1.03 7.45 -4.74
N GLY A 74 -1.41 6.90 -5.90
CA GLY A 74 -2.80 6.57 -6.22
C GLY A 74 -3.42 5.55 -5.26
N LEU A 75 -2.71 4.45 -4.97
CA LEU A 75 -3.16 3.44 -4.01
C LEU A 75 -3.33 4.00 -2.59
N LEU A 76 -2.44 4.89 -2.17
CA LEU A 76 -2.52 5.55 -0.86
C LEU A 76 -3.66 6.59 -0.80
N ALA A 77 -3.90 7.33 -1.89
CA ALA A 77 -4.99 8.28 -1.99
C ALA A 77 -6.37 7.61 -1.93
N GLU A 78 -6.52 6.44 -2.56
CA GLU A 78 -7.74 5.63 -2.46
C GLU A 78 -8.02 5.19 -1.02
N ARG A 79 -6.99 4.82 -0.25
CA ARG A 79 -7.18 4.53 1.19
C ARG A 79 -7.71 5.73 1.99
N GLN A 80 -7.28 6.96 1.66
CA GLN A 80 -7.79 8.15 2.34
C GLN A 80 -9.20 8.55 1.88
N LYS A 81 -9.51 8.40 0.59
CA LYS A 81 -10.85 8.65 0.05
C LYS A 81 -11.90 7.68 0.59
N LEU A 82 -11.56 6.40 0.75
CA LEU A 82 -12.42 5.41 1.43
C LEU A 82 -12.67 5.79 2.89
N GLY A 83 -11.68 6.36 3.58
CA GLY A 83 -11.83 6.88 4.93
C GLY A 83 -12.81 8.07 5.03
N LEU A 84 -12.80 8.95 4.03
CA LEU A 84 -13.70 10.11 3.95
C LEU A 84 -15.12 9.72 3.52
N LEU A 85 -15.25 8.85 2.51
CA LEU A 85 -16.53 8.26 2.09
C LEU A 85 -17.19 7.49 3.22
N ARG A 86 -16.42 6.73 4.03
CA ARG A 86 -16.95 6.04 5.20
C ARG A 86 -17.46 7.00 6.26
N LYS A 87 -16.76 8.11 6.53
CA LYS A 87 -17.23 9.18 7.44
C LYS A 87 -18.50 9.84 6.91
N PHE A 88 -18.56 10.08 5.59
CA PHE A 88 -19.72 10.66 4.93
C PHE A 88 -20.95 9.74 4.99
N CYS A 89 -20.79 8.45 4.70
CA CYS A 89 -21.87 7.46 4.86
C CYS A 89 -22.35 7.35 6.31
N HIS A 90 -21.45 7.40 7.29
CA HIS A 90 -21.82 7.37 8.71
C HIS A 90 -22.58 8.62 9.16
N PHE A 91 -22.21 9.78 8.63
CA PHE A 91 -22.90 11.04 8.85
C PHE A 91 -24.31 11.03 8.26
N VAL A 92 -24.47 10.52 7.03
CA VAL A 92 -25.77 10.39 6.37
C VAL A 92 -26.67 9.38 7.06
N ALA A 93 -26.12 8.27 7.59
CA ALA A 93 -26.90 7.26 8.31
C ALA A 93 -27.31 7.66 9.74
N SER A 94 -26.90 8.84 10.21
CA SER A 94 -27.26 9.38 11.54
C SER A 94 -28.44 10.36 11.50
N PHE A 95 -29.09 10.50 10.34
CA PHE A 95 -30.35 11.21 10.10
C PHE A 95 -31.33 10.24 9.42
#